data_AF-K9F0K3-F1
#
_entry.id   AF-K9F0K3-F1
#
_cell.length_a   1.000
_cell.length_b   1.000
_cell.length_c   1.000
_cell.angle_alpha   90.00
_cell.angle_beta   90.00
_cell.angle_gamma   90.00
#
_symmetry.space_group_name_H-M   'P 1'
#
loop_
_entity.id
_entity.type
_entity.pdbx_description
1 polymer ?
#
loop_
_entity_poly.entity_id
_entity_poly.type
_entity_poly.pdbx_seq_one_letter_code
_entity_poly.pdbx_strand_id
1 'polypeptide(L)'
;MKTWTPKHGYTNSTTNEPVKGTSSVVRKAKKVAYRLSPKKWEEADRRQAELGWYPGHEIPEDPLRWGESFPQAAKTTLANTQMRRNLGYATTKIRSKRGTRVEEMPDWEGLRQSLSNIKRNVLANWTDLLEEFERNVTARGGMVHWARDAKEANTIILGLLREKEAKQVVKVKSMATQETNLNEFMHEHGIDIRETDLAEMIVQLSKDMPSHVVVPAIHRNRSEVKEIFEKRMEDPGKLTDEPRVLAMAARAELRKRFLSAKIAVSGANVGVAETGTVGIYESEGNGRMCLTLPNTLITLMGIEKLVPKYEDLEVLSQLLPRSATGERMNPYTSFWTGVTENDGPQEFHIILMDNGRTRVLEDPVGREALKCIRCGACMNICPVYQHASGHAYNSVYPGPIGAILTPQLLGATDHNDPAATLPFASSLCGACFDACPAAIDIPSILVHLRHKYYEANRGGIPDVWEVGMKAANKLMGSGKGMALAGKAVKPLRFLAGPKRYIGHIPAPIVKNWTFVRNVPAAPAQSFREWWKEHESLHDAEGEAAAQVTHQCHCGKRAGAAGAQQDEALPDEARRAKVRRQAVAPARAAAASGREEKTAEAE
;
A
#
# COMPACT_ATOMS: atom_id res chain seq x y z
N MET A 1 -64.33 -0.42 -20.79
CA MET A 1 -65.74 -0.51 -20.36
C MET A 1 -65.85 -0.01 -18.92
N LYS A 2 -66.70 1.02 -18.75
CA LYS A 2 -67.45 1.43 -17.55
C LYS A 2 -66.72 1.55 -16.18
N THR A 3 -66.58 2.81 -15.80
CA THR A 3 -66.56 3.40 -14.46
C THR A 3 -67.65 2.88 -13.51
N TRP A 4 -67.33 2.76 -12.21
CA TRP A 4 -68.28 2.98 -11.12
C TRP A 4 -67.58 3.37 -9.78
N THR A 5 -67.87 4.58 -9.32
CA THR A 5 -67.66 5.21 -7.98
C THR A 5 -68.90 4.96 -7.08
N PRO A 6 -69.04 5.46 -5.82
CA PRO A 6 -68.12 5.86 -4.72
C PRO A 6 -68.61 5.33 -3.32
N LYS A 7 -68.03 5.76 -2.19
CA LYS A 7 -68.77 6.43 -1.08
C LYS A 7 -67.92 6.82 0.16
N HIS A 8 -67.99 8.13 0.44
CA HIS A 8 -68.06 8.85 1.73
C HIS A 8 -66.92 8.90 2.75
N GLY A 9 -66.64 10.14 3.20
CA GLY A 9 -65.92 10.45 4.44
C GLY A 9 -65.44 11.91 4.60
N TYR A 10 -66.39 12.84 4.72
CA TYR A 10 -66.33 14.25 5.13
C TYR A 10 -65.08 14.83 5.87
N THR A 11 -64.52 15.89 5.27
CA THR A 11 -64.29 17.27 5.78
C THR A 11 -63.51 17.53 7.08
N ASN A 12 -62.45 18.36 6.98
CA ASN A 12 -62.51 19.71 7.57
C ASN A 12 -61.49 20.68 6.97
N SER A 13 -61.94 21.92 6.85
CA SER A 13 -61.28 23.10 6.32
C SER A 13 -60.24 23.66 7.30
N THR A 14 -59.21 24.31 6.77
CA THR A 14 -58.87 25.70 7.10
C THR A 14 -57.78 26.22 6.17
N THR A 15 -58.11 27.35 5.57
CA THR A 15 -57.30 28.19 4.68
C THR A 15 -56.14 28.84 5.41
N ASN A 16 -54.96 28.89 4.77
CA ASN A 16 -54.03 30.03 4.83
C ASN A 16 -52.91 29.85 3.78
N GLU A 17 -53.01 30.55 2.65
CA GLU A 17 -51.83 31.18 2.02
C GLU A 17 -51.59 32.52 2.73
N PRO A 18 -50.38 33.13 2.79
CA PRO A 18 -49.29 33.10 1.79
C PRO A 18 -47.89 32.85 2.43
N VAL A 19 -46.76 32.70 1.73
CA VAL A 19 -45.89 33.78 1.21
C VAL A 19 -44.77 33.14 0.37
N LYS A 20 -44.59 33.66 -0.85
CA LYS A 20 -43.43 33.42 -1.71
C LYS A 20 -42.18 34.05 -1.09
N GLY A 21 -41.13 33.26 -0.90
CA GLY A 21 -39.77 33.77 -0.74
C GLY A 21 -38.97 33.14 0.39
N THR A 22 -38.45 31.93 0.19
CA THR A 22 -37.31 31.43 0.98
C THR A 22 -36.43 30.46 0.16
N SER A 23 -35.35 31.08 -0.33
CA SER A 23 -33.99 30.59 -0.58
C SER A 23 -33.75 29.25 -1.32
N SER A 24 -32.89 29.36 -2.35
CA SER A 24 -32.17 28.24 -2.99
C SER A 24 -31.38 27.37 -2.00
N VAL A 25 -31.17 27.85 -0.77
CA VAL A 25 -30.57 27.12 0.35
C VAL A 25 -31.49 26.02 0.86
N VAL A 26 -32.81 26.23 0.93
CA VAL A 26 -33.77 25.17 1.30
C VAL A 26 -33.90 24.13 0.19
N ARG A 27 -33.79 24.52 -1.09
CA ARG A 27 -33.73 23.56 -2.21
C ARG A 27 -32.44 22.74 -2.22
N LYS A 28 -31.28 23.34 -1.93
CA LYS A 28 -30.00 22.61 -1.80
C LYS A 28 -30.00 21.70 -0.57
N ALA A 29 -30.49 22.18 0.58
CA ALA A 29 -30.64 21.39 1.79
C ALA A 29 -31.63 20.24 1.60
N LYS A 30 -32.76 20.47 0.92
CA LYS A 30 -33.69 19.39 0.53
C LYS A 30 -33.06 18.43 -0.47
N LYS A 31 -32.23 18.86 -1.42
CA LYS A 31 -31.54 17.96 -2.37
C LYS A 31 -30.45 17.11 -1.69
N VAL A 32 -29.77 17.66 -0.70
CA VAL A 32 -28.80 16.94 0.15
C VAL A 32 -29.51 16.01 1.12
N ALA A 33 -30.59 16.44 1.77
CA ALA A 33 -31.43 15.60 2.63
C ALA A 33 -32.21 14.52 1.86
N TYR A 34 -32.58 14.78 0.61
CA TYR A 34 -33.23 13.81 -0.29
C TYR A 34 -32.25 12.73 -0.79
N ARG A 35 -30.95 13.04 -0.85
CA ARG A 35 -29.87 12.05 -1.08
C ARG A 35 -29.50 11.25 0.17
N LEU A 36 -29.92 11.70 1.35
CA LEU A 36 -29.65 11.07 2.65
C LEU A 36 -30.88 10.39 3.24
N SER A 37 -31.97 10.25 2.48
CA SER A 37 -33.21 9.60 2.94
C SER A 37 -33.11 8.08 2.80
N PRO A 38 -33.20 7.31 3.89
CA PRO A 38 -33.20 5.84 3.85
C PRO A 38 -34.40 5.23 3.09
N LYS A 39 -35.41 6.04 2.75
CA LYS A 39 -36.63 5.58 2.07
C LYS A 39 -36.47 5.29 0.57
N LYS A 40 -35.26 5.49 0.02
CA LYS A 40 -34.92 5.21 -1.39
C LYS A 40 -33.98 4.04 -1.59
N TRP A 41 -33.85 3.18 -0.57
CA TRP A 41 -33.21 1.90 -0.76
C TRP A 41 -34.07 1.09 -1.75
N GLU A 42 -33.49 0.81 -2.92
CA GLU A 42 -34.08 -0.12 -3.88
C GLU A 42 -34.40 -1.46 -3.17
N GLU A 43 -35.22 -2.31 -3.78
CA GLU A 43 -35.52 -3.62 -3.18
C GLU A 43 -34.23 -4.46 -2.97
N ALA A 44 -33.22 -4.23 -3.83
CA ALA A 44 -31.86 -4.71 -3.63
C ALA A 44 -31.20 -4.11 -2.38
N ASP A 45 -31.21 -2.78 -2.20
CA ASP A 45 -30.61 -2.09 -1.05
C ASP A 45 -31.30 -2.43 0.29
N ARG A 46 -32.61 -2.69 0.29
CA ARG A 46 -33.33 -3.15 1.48
C ARG A 46 -32.96 -4.58 1.84
N ARG A 47 -32.88 -5.47 0.84
CA ARG A 47 -32.36 -6.83 1.05
C ARG A 47 -30.88 -6.78 1.48
N GLN A 48 -30.09 -5.82 1.00
CA GLN A 48 -28.70 -5.58 1.41
C GLN A 48 -28.57 -5.02 2.84
N ALA A 49 -29.50 -4.17 3.28
CA ALA A 49 -29.53 -3.65 4.65
C ALA A 49 -30.10 -4.64 5.67
N GLU A 50 -31.00 -5.53 5.25
CA GLU A 50 -31.44 -6.70 6.03
C GLU A 50 -30.31 -7.72 6.23
N LEU A 51 -29.32 -7.71 5.33
CA LEU A 51 -28.11 -8.52 5.45
C LEU A 51 -27.03 -7.79 6.25
N GLY A 52 -26.92 -6.46 6.25
CA GLY A 52 -25.92 -5.77 7.07
C GLY A 52 -24.46 -5.96 6.61
N TRP A 53 -24.21 -6.80 5.60
CA TRP A 53 -22.94 -6.88 4.86
C TRP A 53 -23.12 -6.42 3.41
N TYR A 54 -22.09 -5.74 2.90
CA TYR A 54 -21.93 -5.51 1.48
C TYR A 54 -21.61 -6.86 0.81
N PRO A 55 -22.36 -7.37 -0.20
CA PRO A 55 -21.79 -8.35 -1.13
C PRO A 55 -20.52 -7.73 -1.71
N GLY A 56 -19.46 -8.52 -1.87
CA GLY A 56 -18.15 -8.01 -2.23
C GLY A 56 -18.08 -7.17 -3.51
N HIS A 57 -16.90 -6.61 -3.78
CA HIS A 57 -16.64 -6.08 -5.12
C HIS A 57 -16.89 -7.17 -6.17
N GLU A 58 -17.61 -6.83 -7.24
CA GLU A 58 -17.85 -7.73 -8.36
C GLU A 58 -16.50 -8.24 -8.88
N ILE A 59 -16.40 -9.55 -9.06
CA ILE A 59 -15.18 -10.21 -9.50
C ILE A 59 -14.95 -9.78 -10.96
N PRO A 60 -13.86 -9.06 -11.27
CA PRO A 60 -13.64 -8.50 -12.59
C PRO A 60 -13.15 -9.57 -13.58
N GLU A 61 -13.37 -9.33 -14.87
CA GLU A 61 -12.75 -10.13 -15.94
C GLU A 61 -11.22 -9.92 -15.98
N ASP A 62 -10.78 -8.66 -15.83
CA ASP A 62 -9.36 -8.27 -15.79
C ASP A 62 -8.96 -7.90 -14.33
N PRO A 63 -8.24 -8.78 -13.62
CA PRO A 63 -7.84 -8.56 -12.23
C PRO A 63 -6.68 -7.57 -12.08
N LEU A 64 -6.13 -7.00 -13.15
CA LEU A 64 -5.17 -5.91 -13.04
C LEU A 64 -5.81 -4.56 -13.29
N ARG A 65 -6.97 -4.52 -13.94
CA ARG A 65 -7.64 -3.28 -14.36
C ARG A 65 -9.16 -3.47 -14.41
N TRP A 66 -9.86 -2.86 -13.45
CA TRP A 66 -11.32 -2.80 -13.48
C TRP A 66 -11.86 -1.47 -12.97
N GLY A 67 -13.19 -1.33 -12.99
CA GLY A 67 -13.89 -0.22 -12.37
C GLY A 67 -13.52 1.17 -12.91
N GLU A 68 -13.72 2.19 -12.08
CA GLU A 68 -13.44 3.59 -12.40
C GLU A 68 -12.02 4.03 -11.96
N SER A 69 -11.63 5.25 -12.29
CA SER A 69 -10.37 5.83 -11.80
C SER A 69 -10.29 5.87 -10.26
N PHE A 70 -9.07 5.83 -9.71
CA PHE A 70 -8.86 5.84 -8.25
C PHE A 70 -9.61 6.99 -7.55
N PRO A 71 -9.59 8.26 -8.03
CA PRO A 71 -10.32 9.34 -7.37
C PRO A 71 -11.84 9.16 -7.34
N GLN A 72 -12.43 8.43 -8.28
CA GLN A 72 -13.85 8.12 -8.28
C GLN A 72 -14.14 6.96 -7.31
N ALA A 73 -13.42 5.85 -7.43
CA ALA A 73 -13.57 4.69 -6.56
C ALA A 73 -13.34 5.05 -5.07
N ALA A 74 -12.36 5.90 -4.79
CA ALA A 74 -12.07 6.39 -3.44
C ALA A 74 -13.25 7.12 -2.80
N LYS A 75 -14.12 7.81 -3.56
CA LYS A 75 -15.29 8.49 -2.99
C LYS A 75 -16.28 7.49 -2.40
N THR A 76 -16.47 6.37 -3.09
CA THR A 76 -17.36 5.28 -2.67
C THR A 76 -16.80 4.59 -1.43
N THR A 77 -15.52 4.21 -1.45
CA THR A 77 -14.90 3.50 -0.31
C THR A 77 -14.79 4.41 0.93
N LEU A 78 -14.53 5.70 0.77
CA LEU A 78 -14.45 6.65 1.88
C LEU A 78 -15.78 6.81 2.65
N ALA A 79 -16.91 6.51 2.01
CA ALA A 79 -18.24 6.53 2.64
C ALA A 79 -18.48 5.30 3.53
N ASN A 80 -17.74 4.21 3.35
CA ASN A 80 -17.86 3.00 4.18
C ASN A 80 -17.10 3.17 5.51
N THR A 81 -17.83 3.57 6.55
CA THR A 81 -17.28 3.85 7.88
C THR A 81 -16.81 2.59 8.62
N GLN A 82 -17.50 1.47 8.46
CA GLN A 82 -17.14 0.19 9.09
C GLN A 82 -15.80 -0.32 8.54
N MET A 83 -15.66 -0.40 7.22
CA MET A 83 -14.42 -0.77 6.56
C MET A 83 -13.25 0.14 7.02
N ARG A 84 -13.46 1.46 7.06
CA ARG A 84 -12.43 2.40 7.53
C ARG A 84 -12.01 2.16 8.97
N ARG A 85 -12.96 1.80 9.84
CA ARG A 85 -12.66 1.41 11.23
C ARG A 85 -11.86 0.11 11.28
N ASN A 86 -12.26 -0.90 10.50
CA ASN A 86 -11.57 -2.19 10.40
C ASN A 86 -10.11 -2.00 9.94
N LEU A 87 -9.90 -1.27 8.85
CA LEU A 87 -8.56 -0.98 8.32
C LEU A 87 -7.73 -0.17 9.31
N GLY A 88 -8.29 0.89 9.89
CA GLY A 88 -7.58 1.72 10.87
C GLY A 88 -7.08 0.91 12.08
N TYR A 89 -7.93 0.01 12.60
CA TYR A 89 -7.56 -0.88 13.70
C TYR A 89 -6.49 -1.90 13.28
N ALA A 90 -6.74 -2.66 12.22
CA ALA A 90 -5.87 -3.76 11.80
C ALA A 90 -4.48 -3.27 11.38
N THR A 91 -4.40 -2.23 10.53
CA THR A 91 -3.12 -1.67 10.06
C THR A 91 -2.32 -1.06 11.21
N THR A 92 -2.98 -0.42 12.19
CA THR A 92 -2.30 0.10 13.39
C THR A 92 -1.73 -1.02 14.23
N LYS A 93 -2.49 -2.10 14.47
CA LYS A 93 -2.02 -3.26 15.24
C LYS A 93 -0.80 -3.91 14.58
N ILE A 94 -0.87 -4.16 13.27
CA ILE A 94 0.24 -4.76 12.49
C ILE A 94 1.48 -3.84 12.52
N ARG A 95 1.30 -2.53 12.31
CA ARG A 95 2.41 -1.56 12.33
C ARG A 95 3.09 -1.51 13.70
N SER A 96 2.32 -1.52 14.79
CA SER A 96 2.87 -1.53 16.15
C SER A 96 3.68 -2.80 16.40
N LYS A 97 3.14 -4.00 16.07
CA LYS A 97 3.87 -5.27 16.19
C LYS A 97 5.17 -5.24 15.38
N ARG A 98 5.12 -4.80 14.11
CA ARG A 98 6.30 -4.63 13.26
C ARG A 98 7.34 -3.71 13.91
N GLY A 99 6.93 -2.55 14.44
CA GLY A 99 7.84 -1.61 15.09
C GLY A 99 8.69 -2.27 16.16
N THR A 100 8.05 -3.02 17.06
CA THR A 100 8.74 -3.80 18.09
C THR A 100 9.70 -4.84 17.49
N ARG A 101 9.31 -5.57 16.45
CA ARG A 101 10.19 -6.59 15.83
C ARG A 101 11.37 -6.00 15.06
N VAL A 102 11.21 -4.80 14.53
CA VAL A 102 12.30 -4.06 13.88
C VAL A 102 13.28 -3.54 14.91
N GLU A 103 12.80 -3.03 16.04
CA GLU A 103 13.65 -2.57 17.16
C GLU A 103 14.48 -3.70 17.79
N GLU A 104 14.02 -4.96 17.69
CA GLU A 104 14.78 -6.15 18.10
C GLU A 104 16.02 -6.43 17.20
N MET A 105 16.12 -5.83 16.01
CA MET A 105 17.15 -6.12 15.01
C MET A 105 18.16 -4.96 14.90
N PRO A 106 19.37 -5.07 15.49
CA PRO A 106 20.36 -3.98 15.47
C PRO A 106 20.90 -3.66 14.07
N ASP A 107 20.85 -4.63 13.16
CA ASP A 107 21.34 -4.59 11.79
C ASP A 107 20.23 -4.43 10.75
N TRP A 108 19.02 -4.00 11.16
CA TRP A 108 17.83 -3.91 10.28
C TRP A 108 18.09 -3.18 8.95
N GLU A 109 18.80 -2.05 8.97
CA GLU A 109 19.11 -1.32 7.74
C GLU A 109 20.10 -2.09 6.84
N GLY A 110 21.05 -2.80 7.45
CA GLY A 110 21.94 -3.72 6.74
C GLY A 110 21.16 -4.82 6.03
N LEU A 111 20.23 -5.48 6.72
CA LEU A 111 19.35 -6.50 6.13
C LEU A 111 18.54 -5.93 4.95
N ARG A 112 17.97 -4.73 5.09
CA ARG A 112 17.22 -4.06 4.01
C ARG A 112 18.08 -3.85 2.76
N GLN A 113 19.29 -3.36 2.96
CA GLN A 113 20.22 -3.12 1.87
C GLN A 113 20.68 -4.45 1.23
N SER A 114 20.92 -5.49 2.02
CA SER A 114 21.25 -6.83 1.53
C SER A 114 20.15 -7.38 0.62
N LEU A 115 18.88 -7.36 1.07
CA LEU A 115 17.77 -7.81 0.22
C LEU A 115 17.65 -6.97 -1.05
N SER A 116 17.77 -5.65 -0.94
CA SER A 116 17.73 -4.75 -2.09
C SER A 116 18.81 -5.10 -3.11
N ASN A 117 20.03 -5.38 -2.66
CA ASN A 117 21.16 -5.76 -3.51
C ASN A 117 20.97 -7.15 -4.13
N ILE A 118 20.50 -8.14 -3.36
CA ILE A 118 20.15 -9.48 -3.88
C ILE A 118 19.13 -9.35 -5.00
N LYS A 119 18.05 -8.59 -4.78
CA LYS A 119 17.01 -8.41 -5.80
C LYS A 119 17.54 -7.66 -7.02
N ARG A 120 18.41 -6.64 -6.87
CA ARG A 120 19.05 -5.98 -8.02
C ARG A 120 19.97 -6.92 -8.80
N ASN A 121 20.73 -7.76 -8.11
CA ASN A 121 21.56 -8.78 -8.74
C ASN A 121 20.72 -9.77 -9.56
N VAL A 122 19.55 -10.17 -9.04
CA VAL A 122 18.59 -11.00 -9.78
C VAL A 122 18.12 -10.29 -11.05
N LEU A 123 17.71 -9.03 -10.95
CA LEU A 123 17.23 -8.27 -12.12
C LEU A 123 18.33 -7.99 -13.15
N ALA A 124 19.60 -7.93 -12.73
CA ALA A 124 20.73 -7.72 -13.63
C ALA A 124 21.16 -9.00 -14.37
N ASN A 125 21.00 -10.17 -13.75
CA ASN A 125 21.40 -11.48 -14.30
C ASN A 125 20.19 -12.39 -14.56
N TRP A 126 19.05 -11.80 -14.87
CA TRP A 126 17.75 -12.45 -14.71
C TRP A 126 17.58 -13.66 -15.64
N THR A 127 18.04 -13.54 -16.89
CA THR A 127 18.01 -14.62 -17.88
C THR A 127 18.82 -15.82 -17.40
N ASP A 128 20.09 -15.62 -17.05
CA ASP A 128 20.98 -16.71 -16.62
C ASP A 128 20.44 -17.42 -15.37
N LEU A 129 19.91 -16.66 -14.41
CA LEU A 129 19.34 -17.21 -13.16
C LEU A 129 18.03 -17.97 -13.40
N LEU A 130 17.20 -17.55 -14.36
CA LEU A 130 15.99 -18.29 -14.71
C LEU A 130 16.32 -19.60 -15.43
N GLU A 131 17.29 -19.59 -16.35
CA GLU A 131 17.77 -20.81 -17.01
C GLU A 131 18.44 -21.76 -16.01
N GLU A 132 19.21 -21.23 -15.06
CA GLU A 132 19.77 -22.02 -13.95
C GLU A 132 18.66 -22.63 -13.09
N PHE A 133 17.67 -21.84 -12.70
CA PHE A 133 16.53 -22.32 -11.94
C PHE A 133 15.79 -23.43 -12.68
N GLU A 134 15.52 -23.26 -13.99
CA GLU A 134 14.88 -24.26 -14.82
C GLU A 134 15.67 -25.58 -14.84
N ARG A 135 16.97 -25.52 -15.17
CA ARG A 135 17.84 -26.71 -15.17
C ARG A 135 17.81 -27.42 -13.83
N ASN A 136 17.86 -26.67 -12.74
CA ASN A 136 17.89 -27.20 -11.38
C ASN A 136 16.56 -27.80 -10.93
N VAL A 137 15.42 -27.24 -11.34
CA VAL A 137 14.10 -27.84 -11.11
C VAL A 137 13.96 -29.14 -11.90
N THR A 138 14.33 -29.13 -13.19
CA THR A 138 14.25 -30.31 -14.05
C THR A 138 15.15 -31.45 -13.58
N ALA A 139 16.37 -31.14 -13.14
CA ALA A 139 17.30 -32.13 -12.57
C ALA A 139 16.74 -32.85 -11.33
N ARG A 140 15.73 -32.28 -10.67
CA ARG A 140 15.09 -32.81 -9.47
C ARG A 140 13.69 -33.40 -9.75
N GLY A 141 13.39 -33.66 -11.02
CA GLY A 141 12.14 -34.27 -11.45
C GLY A 141 10.94 -33.32 -11.55
N GLY A 142 11.16 -32.00 -11.44
CA GLY A 142 10.13 -31.00 -11.71
C GLY A 142 9.98 -30.70 -13.21
N MET A 143 8.79 -30.32 -13.64
CA MET A 143 8.46 -29.93 -15.00
C MET A 143 8.30 -28.40 -15.07
N VAL A 144 9.11 -27.74 -15.90
CA VAL A 144 9.10 -26.28 -16.03
C VAL A 144 8.32 -25.87 -17.27
N HIS A 145 7.46 -24.87 -17.11
CA HIS A 145 6.64 -24.29 -18.17
C HIS A 145 6.85 -22.78 -18.16
N TRP A 146 6.87 -22.18 -19.35
CA TRP A 146 7.02 -20.73 -19.51
C TRP A 146 5.72 -20.13 -20.03
N ALA A 147 5.29 -19.02 -19.42
CA ALA A 147 4.10 -18.29 -19.82
C ALA A 147 4.40 -16.80 -19.99
N ARG A 148 4.11 -16.28 -21.18
CA ARG A 148 4.27 -14.86 -21.51
C ARG A 148 3.26 -13.99 -20.77
N ASP A 149 2.06 -14.50 -20.56
CA ASP A 149 0.96 -13.75 -19.96
C ASP A 149 0.00 -14.64 -19.16
N ALA A 150 -1.00 -14.01 -18.54
CA ALA A 150 -2.04 -14.68 -17.76
C ALA A 150 -2.83 -15.74 -18.56
N LYS A 151 -3.08 -15.50 -19.86
CA LYS A 151 -3.85 -16.41 -20.70
C LYS A 151 -3.08 -17.69 -20.97
N GLU A 152 -1.79 -17.57 -21.30
CA GLU A 152 -0.91 -18.72 -21.52
C GLU A 152 -0.73 -19.53 -20.23
N ALA A 153 -0.52 -18.87 -19.09
CA ALA A 153 -0.43 -19.53 -17.79
C ALA A 153 -1.71 -20.34 -17.47
N ASN A 154 -2.88 -19.73 -17.63
CA ASN A 154 -4.17 -20.39 -17.40
C ASN A 154 -4.39 -21.56 -18.38
N THR A 155 -3.98 -21.41 -19.65
CA THR A 155 -4.11 -22.47 -20.65
C THR A 155 -3.25 -23.69 -20.31
N ILE A 156 -2.00 -23.46 -19.87
CA ILE A 156 -1.10 -24.53 -19.42
C ILE A 156 -1.71 -25.27 -18.23
N ILE A 157 -2.13 -24.53 -17.19
CA ILE A 157 -2.71 -25.13 -15.99
C ILE A 157 -3.98 -25.92 -16.35
N LEU A 158 -4.85 -25.40 -17.22
CA LEU A 158 -6.06 -26.10 -17.65
C LEU A 158 -5.73 -27.41 -18.38
N GLY A 159 -4.71 -27.40 -19.23
CA GLY A 159 -4.21 -28.61 -19.91
C GLY A 159 -3.80 -29.68 -18.90
N LEU A 160 -2.97 -29.32 -17.93
CA LEU A 160 -2.51 -30.22 -16.86
C LEU A 160 -3.67 -30.78 -16.02
N LEU A 161 -4.65 -29.94 -15.70
CA LEU A 161 -5.81 -30.36 -14.92
C LEU A 161 -6.74 -31.29 -15.72
N ARG A 162 -6.90 -31.05 -17.03
CA ARG A 162 -7.70 -31.91 -17.92
C ARG A 162 -7.06 -33.27 -18.14
N GLU A 163 -5.74 -33.32 -18.32
CA GLU A 163 -4.99 -34.58 -18.45
C GLU A 163 -5.22 -35.50 -17.25
N LYS A 164 -5.42 -34.92 -16.07
CA LYS A 164 -5.67 -35.64 -14.82
C LYS A 164 -7.14 -35.78 -14.48
N GLU A 165 -8.05 -35.42 -15.39
CA GLU A 165 -9.50 -35.44 -15.21
C GLU A 165 -9.96 -34.75 -13.91
N ALA A 166 -9.26 -33.67 -13.54
CA ALA A 166 -9.45 -33.01 -12.26
C ALA A 166 -10.79 -32.26 -12.21
N LYS A 167 -11.58 -32.54 -11.17
CA LYS A 167 -12.82 -31.79 -10.87
C LYS A 167 -12.70 -30.89 -9.65
N GLN A 168 -11.77 -31.20 -8.76
CA GLN A 168 -11.55 -30.48 -7.50
C GLN A 168 -10.05 -30.27 -7.30
N VAL A 169 -9.69 -29.03 -6.98
CA VAL A 169 -8.31 -28.60 -6.74
C VAL A 169 -8.29 -27.76 -5.46
N VAL A 170 -7.31 -28.02 -4.60
CA VAL A 170 -7.03 -27.14 -3.46
C VAL A 170 -5.94 -26.15 -3.83
N LYS A 171 -6.04 -24.91 -3.34
CA LYS A 171 -5.12 -23.85 -3.73
C LYS A 171 -4.58 -23.07 -2.54
N VAL A 172 -3.25 -22.97 -2.50
CA VAL A 172 -2.55 -22.05 -1.59
C VAL A 172 -2.73 -20.63 -2.10
N LYS A 173 -2.99 -19.69 -1.19
CA LYS A 173 -3.10 -18.27 -1.52
C LYS A 173 -1.91 -17.79 -2.34
N SER A 174 -2.20 -17.14 -3.46
CA SER A 174 -1.17 -16.65 -4.38
C SER A 174 -1.66 -15.44 -5.15
N MET A 175 -0.92 -14.33 -5.00
CA MET A 175 -1.13 -13.13 -5.81
C MET A 175 -0.98 -13.42 -7.31
N ALA A 176 -0.12 -14.38 -7.70
CA ALA A 176 0.06 -14.72 -9.11
C ALA A 176 -1.19 -15.39 -9.68
N THR A 177 -1.85 -16.27 -8.90
CA THR A 177 -3.11 -16.90 -9.34
C THR A 177 -4.28 -15.92 -9.35
N GLN A 178 -4.25 -14.90 -8.47
CA GLN A 178 -5.24 -13.82 -8.50
C GLN A 178 -5.00 -12.87 -9.69
N GLU A 179 -3.73 -12.60 -10.02
CA GLU A 179 -3.31 -11.81 -11.18
C GLU A 179 -3.76 -12.45 -12.51
N THR A 180 -3.96 -13.77 -12.57
CA THR A 180 -4.46 -14.44 -13.77
C THR A 180 -5.96 -14.77 -13.72
N ASN A 181 -6.68 -14.37 -12.67
CA ASN A 181 -8.08 -14.74 -12.45
C ASN A 181 -8.31 -16.26 -12.53
N LEU A 182 -7.37 -17.03 -11.97
CA LEU A 182 -7.29 -18.48 -12.18
C LEU A 182 -8.55 -19.21 -11.72
N ASN A 183 -9.12 -18.82 -10.58
CA ASN A 183 -10.26 -19.54 -10.00
C ASN A 183 -11.48 -19.43 -10.91
N GLU A 184 -11.74 -18.23 -11.40
CA GLU A 184 -12.84 -17.87 -12.28
C GLU A 184 -12.70 -18.57 -13.63
N PHE A 185 -11.50 -18.49 -14.23
CA PHE A 185 -11.20 -19.16 -15.48
C PHE A 185 -11.40 -20.68 -15.38
N MET A 186 -10.99 -21.30 -14.28
CA MET A 186 -11.13 -22.74 -14.09
C MET A 186 -12.57 -23.15 -13.78
N HIS A 187 -13.32 -22.31 -13.07
CA HIS A 187 -14.75 -22.51 -12.82
C HIS A 187 -15.55 -22.52 -14.12
N GLU A 188 -15.26 -21.62 -15.07
CA GLU A 188 -15.87 -21.63 -16.42
C GLU A 188 -15.61 -22.92 -17.20
N HIS A 189 -14.52 -23.63 -16.86
CA HIS A 189 -14.16 -24.92 -17.44
C HIS A 189 -14.59 -26.13 -16.60
N GLY A 190 -15.44 -25.91 -15.58
CA GLY A 190 -16.03 -26.97 -14.76
C GLY A 190 -15.12 -27.55 -13.68
N ILE A 191 -14.06 -26.83 -13.30
CA ILE A 191 -13.11 -27.24 -12.26
C ILE A 191 -13.31 -26.38 -11.01
N ASP A 192 -13.62 -27.01 -9.88
CA ASP A 192 -13.79 -26.34 -8.58
C ASP A 192 -12.43 -26.13 -7.90
N ILE A 193 -11.95 -24.88 -7.87
CA ILE A 193 -10.73 -24.49 -7.14
C ILE A 193 -11.11 -23.90 -5.79
N ARG A 194 -10.59 -24.49 -4.71
CA ARG A 194 -10.84 -24.03 -3.33
C ARG A 194 -9.62 -23.41 -2.69
N GLU A 195 -9.77 -22.16 -2.25
CA GLU A 195 -8.76 -21.46 -1.45
C GLU A 195 -8.59 -22.14 -0.10
N THR A 196 -7.34 -22.34 0.29
CA THR A 196 -7.01 -22.96 1.59
C THR A 196 -6.53 -21.95 2.62
N ASP A 197 -6.21 -20.72 2.23
CA ASP A 197 -5.96 -19.61 3.16
C ASP A 197 -7.28 -19.14 3.76
N LEU A 198 -7.32 -18.88 5.07
CA LEU A 198 -8.56 -18.52 5.76
C LEU A 198 -9.15 -17.21 5.22
N ALA A 199 -8.33 -16.20 4.99
CA ALA A 199 -8.78 -14.89 4.53
C ALA A 199 -9.23 -14.95 3.07
N GLU A 200 -8.51 -15.67 2.19
CA GLU A 200 -8.97 -15.90 0.82
C GLU A 200 -10.24 -16.76 0.76
N MET A 201 -10.38 -17.76 1.63
CA MET A 201 -11.61 -18.56 1.72
C MET A 201 -12.80 -17.68 2.11
N ILE A 202 -12.63 -16.75 3.05
CA ILE A 202 -13.66 -15.76 3.41
C ILE A 202 -14.04 -14.91 2.18
N VAL A 203 -13.05 -14.42 1.43
CA VAL A 203 -13.24 -13.64 0.20
C VAL A 203 -13.98 -14.46 -0.87
N GLN A 204 -13.57 -15.72 -1.08
CA GLN A 204 -14.19 -16.64 -2.02
C GLN A 204 -15.66 -16.95 -1.66
N LEU A 205 -15.95 -17.29 -0.40
CA LEU A 205 -17.31 -17.57 0.08
C LEU A 205 -18.22 -16.34 -0.01
N SER A 206 -17.66 -15.14 0.16
CA SER A 206 -18.39 -13.88 0.06
C SER A 206 -18.54 -13.35 -1.37
N LYS A 207 -17.90 -13.99 -2.37
CA LYS A 207 -17.79 -13.52 -3.75
C LYS A 207 -17.29 -12.08 -3.81
N ASP A 208 -16.16 -11.83 -3.17
CA ASP A 208 -15.53 -10.52 -3.02
C ASP A 208 -14.14 -10.51 -3.68
N MET A 209 -13.54 -9.32 -3.74
CA MET A 209 -12.14 -9.14 -4.10
C MET A 209 -11.29 -8.93 -2.84
N PRO A 210 -10.03 -9.41 -2.84
CA PRO A 210 -9.10 -9.14 -1.74
C PRO A 210 -8.78 -7.66 -1.66
N SER A 211 -8.78 -7.08 -0.45
CA SER A 211 -8.40 -5.68 -0.25
C SER A 211 -6.97 -5.50 0.28
N HIS A 212 -6.26 -6.59 0.59
CA HIS A 212 -4.89 -6.56 1.08
C HIS A 212 -4.06 -7.76 0.62
N VAL A 213 -2.78 -7.56 0.31
CA VAL A 213 -1.92 -8.64 -0.22
C VAL A 213 -1.53 -9.71 0.80
N VAL A 214 -1.39 -9.37 2.09
CA VAL A 214 -1.16 -10.34 3.19
C VAL A 214 -2.43 -10.81 3.89
N VAL A 215 -3.36 -9.91 4.22
CA VAL A 215 -4.61 -10.22 4.93
C VAL A 215 -5.84 -9.88 4.06
N PRO A 216 -6.14 -10.68 3.01
CA PRO A 216 -7.18 -10.41 1.99
C PRO A 216 -8.49 -9.82 2.50
N ALA A 217 -9.02 -10.39 3.59
CA ALA A 217 -10.28 -10.03 4.22
C ALA A 217 -10.16 -8.92 5.30
N ILE A 218 -9.08 -8.12 5.33
CA ILE A 218 -8.85 -7.07 6.36
C ILE A 218 -10.00 -6.05 6.49
N HIS A 219 -10.82 -5.93 5.44
CA HIS A 219 -11.98 -5.06 5.40
C HIS A 219 -13.20 -5.65 6.12
N ARG A 220 -13.22 -6.94 6.44
CA ARG A 220 -14.31 -7.65 7.13
C ARG A 220 -14.02 -7.77 8.62
N ASN A 221 -15.06 -7.63 9.44
CA ASN A 221 -14.99 -7.91 10.87
C ASN A 221 -15.48 -9.34 11.20
N ARG A 222 -15.23 -9.80 12.43
CA ARG A 222 -15.55 -11.19 12.84
C ARG A 222 -17.03 -11.52 12.78
N SER A 223 -17.92 -10.57 13.05
CA SER A 223 -19.36 -10.76 12.97
C SER A 223 -19.81 -10.97 11.52
N GLU A 224 -19.23 -10.21 10.57
CA GLU A 224 -19.43 -10.45 9.13
C GLU A 224 -18.91 -11.83 8.71
N VAL A 225 -17.73 -12.24 9.19
CA VAL A 225 -17.14 -13.56 8.89
C VAL A 225 -18.05 -14.70 9.38
N LYS A 226 -18.59 -14.57 10.60
CA LYS A 226 -19.56 -15.52 11.15
C LYS A 226 -20.76 -15.68 10.22
N GLU A 227 -21.38 -14.58 9.79
CA GLU A 227 -22.55 -14.59 8.91
C GLU A 227 -22.24 -15.20 7.53
N ILE A 228 -21.04 -14.93 6.99
CA ILE A 228 -20.57 -15.55 5.75
C ILE A 228 -20.47 -17.08 5.93
N PHE A 229 -19.86 -17.55 7.01
CA PHE A 229 -19.71 -18.99 7.27
C PHE A 229 -21.07 -19.67 7.43
N GLU A 230 -21.95 -19.14 8.28
CA GLU A 230 -23.29 -19.69 8.52
C GLU A 230 -24.15 -19.78 7.24
N LYS A 231 -23.91 -18.92 6.24
CA LYS A 231 -24.68 -18.88 5.00
C LYS A 231 -24.08 -19.63 3.82
N ARG A 232 -22.76 -19.82 3.80
CA ARG A 232 -22.02 -20.22 2.59
C ARG A 232 -21.21 -21.50 2.75
N MET A 233 -20.93 -21.94 3.98
CA MET A 233 -20.34 -23.26 4.20
C MET A 233 -21.41 -24.34 4.05
N GLU A 234 -20.98 -25.55 3.73
CA GLU A 234 -21.90 -26.69 3.55
C GLU A 234 -22.52 -27.14 4.88
N ASP A 235 -21.74 -27.12 5.97
CA ASP A 235 -22.17 -27.55 7.30
C ASP A 235 -21.57 -26.65 8.41
N PRO A 236 -22.02 -25.39 8.52
CA PRO A 236 -21.42 -24.44 9.47
C PRO A 236 -21.83 -24.67 10.93
N GLY A 237 -22.95 -25.36 11.19
CA GLY A 237 -23.60 -25.34 12.49
C GLY A 237 -24.02 -23.92 12.92
N LYS A 238 -24.26 -23.73 14.22
CA LYS A 238 -24.44 -22.38 14.82
C LYS A 238 -23.11 -21.87 15.33
N LEU A 239 -22.70 -20.69 14.87
CA LEU A 239 -21.40 -20.12 15.18
C LEU A 239 -21.51 -18.89 16.10
N THR A 240 -20.43 -18.62 16.84
CA THR A 240 -20.20 -17.33 17.51
C THR A 240 -19.14 -16.55 16.72
N ASP A 241 -18.93 -15.27 17.05
CA ASP A 241 -17.87 -14.44 16.46
C ASP A 241 -16.53 -14.56 17.23
N GLU A 242 -16.41 -15.58 18.08
CA GLU A 242 -15.17 -15.92 18.77
C GLU A 242 -14.14 -16.46 17.75
N PRO A 243 -12.88 -15.96 17.75
CA PRO A 243 -11.89 -16.36 16.75
C PRO A 243 -11.66 -17.87 16.66
N ARG A 244 -11.58 -18.54 17.83
CA ARG A 244 -11.37 -19.98 17.90
C ARG A 244 -12.52 -20.77 17.26
N VAL A 245 -13.76 -20.35 17.49
CA VAL A 245 -14.95 -21.02 16.92
C VAL A 245 -14.95 -20.89 15.40
N LEU A 246 -14.70 -19.69 14.88
CA LEU A 246 -14.61 -19.45 13.43
C LEU A 246 -13.45 -20.24 12.79
N ALA A 247 -12.28 -20.24 13.42
CA ALA A 247 -11.11 -20.99 12.94
C ALA A 247 -11.38 -22.50 12.91
N MET A 248 -12.05 -23.05 13.93
CA MET A 248 -12.40 -24.47 13.97
C MET A 248 -13.43 -24.86 12.89
N ALA A 249 -14.40 -23.99 12.60
CA ALA A 249 -15.35 -24.20 11.51
C ALA A 249 -14.64 -24.22 10.14
N ALA A 250 -13.79 -23.22 9.87
CA ALA A 250 -12.99 -23.16 8.65
C ALA A 250 -12.09 -24.40 8.49
N ARG A 251 -11.44 -24.82 9.59
CA ARG A 251 -10.60 -26.03 9.60
C ARG A 251 -11.38 -27.30 9.29
N ALA A 252 -12.61 -27.43 9.82
CA ALA A 252 -13.45 -28.59 9.55
C ALA A 252 -13.86 -28.67 8.06
N GLU A 253 -14.21 -27.53 7.45
CA GLU A 253 -14.52 -27.42 6.03
C GLU A 253 -13.30 -27.79 5.16
N LEU A 254 -12.15 -27.13 5.40
CA LEU A 254 -10.95 -27.31 4.58
C LEU A 254 -10.39 -28.74 4.66
N ARG A 255 -10.46 -29.39 5.83
CA ARG A 255 -10.00 -30.79 5.99
C ARG A 255 -10.67 -31.77 5.06
N LYS A 256 -11.98 -31.61 4.80
CA LYS A 256 -12.71 -32.45 3.85
C LYS A 256 -12.11 -32.31 2.45
N ARG A 257 -11.80 -31.07 2.05
CA ARG A 257 -11.21 -30.74 0.73
C ARG A 257 -9.79 -31.28 0.59
N PHE A 258 -8.95 -31.11 1.62
CA PHE A 258 -7.59 -31.63 1.61
C PHE A 258 -7.51 -33.14 1.44
N LEU A 259 -8.45 -33.88 2.03
CA LEU A 259 -8.48 -35.34 1.92
C LEU A 259 -9.06 -35.83 0.59
N SER A 260 -9.89 -35.02 -0.09
CA SER A 260 -10.51 -35.39 -1.36
C SER A 260 -9.71 -34.96 -2.59
N ALA A 261 -9.03 -33.82 -2.53
CA ALA A 261 -8.30 -33.26 -3.67
C ALA A 261 -6.99 -34.02 -3.95
N LYS A 262 -6.76 -34.37 -5.22
CA LYS A 262 -5.53 -35.05 -5.68
C LYS A 262 -4.51 -34.10 -6.30
N ILE A 263 -4.91 -32.86 -6.53
CA ILE A 263 -4.06 -31.82 -7.13
C ILE A 263 -4.12 -30.57 -6.26
N ALA A 264 -2.95 -29.99 -6.03
CA ALA A 264 -2.80 -28.66 -5.47
C ALA A 264 -2.27 -27.67 -6.49
N VAL A 265 -2.76 -26.43 -6.40
CA VAL A 265 -2.14 -25.26 -7.02
C VAL A 265 -1.52 -24.39 -5.94
N SER A 266 -0.34 -23.85 -6.19
CA SER A 266 0.31 -22.91 -5.28
C SER A 266 0.87 -21.70 -6.00
N GLY A 267 1.21 -20.67 -5.23
CA GLY A 267 2.20 -19.69 -5.65
C GLY A 267 3.57 -19.98 -5.05
N ALA A 268 4.49 -19.05 -5.24
CA ALA A 268 5.76 -19.02 -4.55
C ALA A 268 5.97 -17.66 -3.87
N ASN A 269 6.62 -17.62 -2.71
CA ASN A 269 7.23 -16.39 -2.20
C ASN A 269 8.61 -16.18 -2.83
N VAL A 270 9.32 -17.29 -3.08
CA VAL A 270 10.71 -17.30 -3.58
C VAL A 270 11.00 -18.57 -4.37
N GLY A 271 11.85 -18.46 -5.38
CA GLY A 271 12.55 -19.60 -6.01
C GLY A 271 14.06 -19.41 -5.87
N VAL A 272 14.80 -20.48 -5.57
CA VAL A 272 16.26 -20.45 -5.41
C VAL A 272 16.90 -20.98 -6.68
N ALA A 273 17.62 -20.14 -7.44
CA ALA A 273 18.20 -20.51 -8.73
C ALA A 273 19.16 -21.70 -8.60
N GLU A 274 20.11 -21.63 -7.66
CA GLU A 274 21.14 -22.65 -7.39
C GLU A 274 20.59 -24.05 -7.12
N THR A 275 19.43 -24.15 -6.48
CA THR A 275 18.88 -25.43 -5.99
C THR A 275 17.55 -25.80 -6.62
N GLY A 276 16.94 -24.96 -7.47
CA GLY A 276 15.58 -25.21 -7.96
C GLY A 276 14.55 -25.32 -6.84
N THR A 277 14.87 -24.85 -5.63
CA THR A 277 13.98 -24.91 -4.47
C THR A 277 12.92 -23.83 -4.58
N VAL A 278 11.68 -24.15 -4.23
CA VAL A 278 10.60 -23.17 -4.12
C VAL A 278 10.18 -23.05 -2.65
N GLY A 279 9.86 -21.84 -2.22
CA GLY A 279 9.48 -21.54 -0.84
C GLY A 279 8.18 -20.76 -0.70
N ILE A 280 7.39 -21.13 0.31
CA ILE A 280 6.22 -20.38 0.78
C ILE A 280 6.33 -20.08 2.28
N TYR A 281 5.79 -18.93 2.68
CA TYR A 281 5.70 -18.48 4.07
C TYR A 281 4.22 -18.30 4.42
N GLU A 282 3.75 -18.94 5.48
CA GLU A 282 2.33 -18.94 5.86
C GLU A 282 2.12 -18.89 7.38
N SER A 283 0.89 -18.67 7.83
CA SER A 283 0.52 -18.59 9.25
C SER A 283 -0.29 -19.80 9.74
N GLU A 284 -0.97 -20.50 8.82
CA GLU A 284 -2.00 -21.49 9.17
C GLU A 284 -1.56 -22.94 8.95
N GLY A 285 -0.53 -23.19 8.14
CA GLY A 285 -0.04 -24.53 7.80
C GLY A 285 -0.87 -25.24 6.71
N ASN A 286 -1.78 -24.51 6.07
CA ASN A 286 -2.65 -24.99 5.01
C ASN A 286 -1.89 -25.23 3.69
N GLY A 287 -0.91 -24.37 3.40
CA GLY A 287 0.04 -24.53 2.31
C GLY A 287 0.84 -25.82 2.44
N ARG A 288 1.35 -26.13 3.63
CA ARG A 288 2.00 -27.42 3.90
C ARG A 288 1.09 -28.60 3.57
N MET A 289 -0.21 -28.54 3.88
CA MET A 289 -1.15 -29.62 3.52
C MET A 289 -1.31 -29.78 2.01
N CYS A 290 -1.27 -28.68 1.24
CA CYS A 290 -1.21 -28.73 -0.23
C CYS A 290 0.08 -29.34 -0.78
N LEU A 291 1.16 -29.35 0.02
CA LEU A 291 2.46 -29.92 -0.36
C LEU A 291 2.69 -31.34 0.16
N THR A 292 1.76 -31.91 0.93
CA THR A 292 1.92 -33.25 1.52
C THR A 292 0.84 -34.24 1.15
N LEU A 293 -0.41 -33.78 0.91
CA LEU A 293 -1.55 -34.66 0.64
C LEU A 293 -1.83 -34.89 -0.85
N PRO A 294 -1.75 -33.86 -1.72
CA PRO A 294 -1.99 -34.02 -3.16
C PRO A 294 -0.85 -34.77 -3.86
N ASN A 295 -1.20 -35.52 -4.90
CA ASN A 295 -0.24 -36.28 -5.71
C ASN A 295 0.46 -35.39 -6.76
N THR A 296 -0.21 -34.33 -7.22
CA THR A 296 0.33 -33.38 -8.20
C THR A 296 0.32 -31.97 -7.60
N LEU A 297 1.44 -31.27 -7.74
CA LEU A 297 1.56 -29.86 -7.38
C LEU A 297 1.84 -29.02 -8.63
N ILE A 298 1.06 -27.95 -8.80
CA ILE A 298 1.23 -26.97 -9.87
C ILE A 298 1.52 -25.60 -9.23
N THR A 299 2.73 -25.07 -9.41
CA THR A 299 3.14 -23.78 -8.86
C THR A 299 3.14 -22.71 -9.94
N LEU A 300 2.42 -21.60 -9.73
CA LEU A 300 2.50 -20.41 -10.57
C LEU A 300 3.39 -19.34 -9.92
N MET A 301 4.52 -19.03 -10.56
CA MET A 301 5.52 -18.11 -10.05
C MET A 301 5.79 -16.99 -11.06
N GLY A 302 5.68 -15.74 -10.61
CA GLY A 302 6.21 -14.61 -11.36
C GLY A 302 7.73 -14.69 -11.43
N ILE A 303 8.30 -14.46 -12.61
CA ILE A 303 9.74 -14.62 -12.86
C ILE A 303 10.62 -13.72 -11.99
N GLU A 304 10.07 -12.68 -11.36
CA GLU A 304 10.81 -11.75 -10.50
C GLU A 304 11.17 -12.33 -9.13
N LYS A 305 10.61 -13.49 -8.76
CA LYS A 305 10.66 -14.02 -7.38
C LYS A 305 11.94 -14.77 -7.02
N LEU A 306 12.93 -14.83 -7.91
CA LEU A 306 14.16 -15.57 -7.63
C LEU A 306 15.02 -14.93 -6.53
N VAL A 307 15.82 -15.78 -5.87
CA VAL A 307 17.09 -15.46 -5.24
C VAL A 307 18.18 -16.35 -5.86
N PRO A 308 19.43 -15.88 -5.97
CA PRO A 308 20.50 -16.68 -6.57
C PRO A 308 20.83 -17.94 -5.78
N LYS A 309 21.14 -17.80 -4.49
CA LYS A 309 21.66 -18.87 -3.64
C LYS A 309 20.69 -19.26 -2.54
N TYR A 310 20.85 -20.48 -2.00
CA TYR A 310 20.03 -20.92 -0.88
C TYR A 310 20.26 -20.06 0.38
N GLU A 311 21.48 -19.60 0.60
CA GLU A 311 21.85 -18.73 1.72
C GLU A 311 21.11 -17.38 1.70
N ASP A 312 20.74 -16.88 0.51
CA ASP A 312 20.00 -15.62 0.37
C ASP A 312 18.60 -15.68 1.00
N LEU A 313 18.07 -16.90 1.24
CA LEU A 313 16.83 -17.11 1.98
C LEU A 313 16.91 -16.62 3.42
N GLU A 314 18.11 -16.58 4.02
CA GLU A 314 18.29 -16.07 5.37
C GLU A 314 17.80 -14.62 5.47
N VAL A 315 18.24 -13.77 4.54
CA VAL A 315 17.87 -12.35 4.50
C VAL A 315 16.36 -12.19 4.29
N LEU A 316 15.78 -12.94 3.34
CA LEU A 316 14.34 -12.91 3.07
C LEU A 316 13.53 -13.34 4.31
N SER A 317 13.93 -14.43 4.97
CA SER A 317 13.25 -15.01 6.13
C SER A 317 13.30 -14.10 7.35
N GLN A 318 14.34 -13.28 7.50
CA GLN A 318 14.40 -12.30 8.58
C GLN A 318 13.48 -11.09 8.33
N LEU A 319 13.35 -10.67 7.07
CA LEU A 319 12.63 -9.45 6.69
C LEU A 319 11.13 -9.65 6.48
N LEU A 320 10.73 -10.74 5.80
CA LEU A 320 9.35 -10.96 5.36
C LEU A 320 8.36 -11.06 6.53
N PRO A 321 8.54 -11.96 7.53
CA PRO A 321 7.58 -12.13 8.64
C PRO A 321 7.47 -10.87 9.49
N ARG A 322 8.62 -10.24 9.81
CA ARG A 322 8.68 -9.01 10.60
C ARG A 322 7.95 -7.87 9.91
N SER A 323 8.06 -7.78 8.59
CA SER A 323 7.43 -6.71 7.81
C SER A 323 5.95 -6.95 7.53
N ALA A 324 5.53 -8.21 7.39
CA ALA A 324 4.18 -8.58 7.00
C ALA A 324 3.20 -8.57 8.17
N THR A 325 3.45 -9.40 9.19
CA THR A 325 2.55 -9.65 10.33
C THR A 325 3.14 -9.18 11.65
N GLY A 326 4.43 -8.82 11.69
CA GLY A 326 5.13 -8.43 12.90
C GLY A 326 5.56 -9.62 13.75
N GLU A 327 5.90 -10.73 13.09
CA GLU A 327 6.39 -11.96 13.69
C GLU A 327 7.92 -12.07 13.50
N ARG A 328 8.62 -12.74 14.43
CA ARG A 328 10.07 -12.98 14.27
C ARG A 328 10.35 -14.00 13.16
N MET A 329 9.44 -14.95 12.98
CA MET A 329 9.43 -15.97 11.95
C MET A 329 7.96 -16.37 11.72
N ASN A 330 7.62 -16.75 10.49
CA ASN A 330 6.31 -17.32 10.20
C ASN A 330 6.13 -18.65 10.95
N PRO A 331 4.94 -18.96 11.49
CA PRO A 331 4.66 -20.25 12.13
C PRO A 331 4.97 -21.45 11.24
N TYR A 332 4.76 -21.32 9.93
CA TYR A 332 5.10 -22.35 8.95
C TYR A 332 5.86 -21.73 7.78
N THR A 333 6.98 -22.35 7.43
CA THR A 333 7.74 -22.04 6.23
C THR A 333 8.04 -23.36 5.54
N SER A 334 7.56 -23.51 4.31
CA SER A 334 7.67 -24.77 3.56
C SER A 334 8.53 -24.55 2.33
N PHE A 335 9.57 -25.38 2.20
CA PHE A 335 10.45 -25.42 1.04
C PHE A 335 10.41 -26.81 0.43
N TRP A 336 10.32 -26.89 -0.90
CA TRP A 336 10.37 -28.16 -1.63
C TRP A 336 11.30 -28.04 -2.83
N THR A 337 11.91 -29.16 -3.18
CA THR A 337 13.03 -29.24 -4.11
C THR A 337 12.81 -30.47 -4.99
N GLY A 338 12.01 -30.31 -6.04
CA GLY A 338 11.59 -31.42 -6.89
C GLY A 338 10.53 -32.33 -6.25
N VAL A 339 10.55 -33.60 -6.62
CA VAL A 339 9.67 -34.66 -6.10
C VAL A 339 10.46 -35.66 -5.25
N THR A 340 9.82 -36.24 -4.24
CA THR A 340 10.42 -37.30 -3.40
C THR A 340 9.49 -38.51 -3.36
N GLU A 341 10.03 -39.70 -3.59
CA GLU A 341 9.24 -40.92 -3.64
C GLU A 341 8.52 -41.16 -2.31
N ASN A 342 7.20 -41.34 -2.36
CA ASN A 342 6.33 -41.57 -1.19
C ASN A 342 6.29 -40.41 -0.16
N ASP A 343 6.81 -39.22 -0.48
CA ASP A 343 6.74 -38.03 0.38
C ASP A 343 6.22 -36.81 -0.40
N GLY A 344 4.92 -36.53 -0.24
CA GLY A 344 4.24 -35.41 -0.91
C GLY A 344 3.95 -35.66 -2.40
N PRO A 345 3.85 -34.59 -3.21
CA PRO A 345 3.59 -34.68 -4.63
C PRO A 345 4.60 -35.56 -5.36
N GLN A 346 4.08 -36.52 -6.13
CA GLN A 346 4.85 -37.38 -7.02
C GLN A 346 5.04 -36.75 -8.40
N GLU A 347 4.39 -35.61 -8.65
CA GLU A 347 4.51 -34.84 -9.87
C GLU A 347 4.47 -33.35 -9.55
N PHE A 348 5.47 -32.61 -10.03
CA PHE A 348 5.65 -31.20 -9.73
C PHE A 348 5.80 -30.39 -11.03
N HIS A 349 4.92 -29.42 -11.22
CA HIS A 349 4.98 -28.44 -12.29
C HIS A 349 5.25 -27.05 -11.73
N ILE A 350 6.10 -26.29 -12.39
CA ILE A 350 6.27 -24.86 -12.14
C ILE A 350 6.06 -24.07 -13.44
N ILE A 351 5.17 -23.07 -13.38
CA ILE A 351 4.91 -22.13 -14.44
C ILE A 351 5.62 -20.82 -14.10
N LEU A 352 6.62 -20.47 -14.91
CA LEU A 352 7.34 -19.21 -14.87
C LEU A 352 6.60 -18.18 -15.73
N MET A 353 6.01 -17.18 -15.07
CA MET A 353 5.12 -16.19 -15.70
C MET A 353 5.76 -14.80 -15.78
N ASP A 354 5.84 -14.24 -16.99
CA ASP A 354 6.25 -12.85 -17.23
C ASP A 354 5.12 -11.86 -16.94
N ASN A 355 4.01 -11.95 -17.69
CA ASN A 355 2.84 -11.07 -17.58
C ASN A 355 3.21 -9.57 -17.42
N GLY A 356 4.16 -9.10 -18.23
CA GLY A 356 4.60 -7.71 -18.28
C GLY A 356 5.79 -7.36 -17.39
N ARG A 357 6.38 -8.30 -16.63
CA ARG A 357 7.53 -8.02 -15.76
C ARG A 357 8.78 -7.62 -16.54
N THR A 358 8.99 -8.18 -17.72
CA THR A 358 10.07 -7.80 -18.64
C THR A 358 9.92 -6.34 -19.08
N ARG A 359 8.69 -5.87 -19.33
CA ARG A 359 8.41 -4.44 -19.58
C ARG A 359 8.74 -3.54 -18.39
N VAL A 360 8.46 -4.00 -17.17
CA VAL A 360 8.82 -3.27 -15.94
C VAL A 360 10.35 -3.18 -15.79
N LEU A 361 11.08 -4.25 -16.15
CA LEU A 361 12.53 -4.30 -16.07
C LEU A 361 13.21 -3.28 -17.00
N GLU A 362 12.63 -3.02 -18.17
CA GLU A 362 13.15 -2.02 -19.12
C GLU A 362 13.19 -0.61 -18.51
N ASP A 363 12.25 -0.26 -17.64
CA ASP A 363 12.18 1.07 -17.04
C ASP A 363 13.32 1.29 -16.02
N PRO A 364 14.25 2.24 -16.24
CA PRO A 364 15.42 2.43 -15.37
C PRO A 364 15.06 2.84 -13.93
N VAL A 365 13.93 3.53 -13.75
CA VAL A 365 13.46 3.94 -12.42
C VAL A 365 12.43 2.92 -11.91
N GLY A 366 11.54 2.50 -12.80
CA GLY A 366 10.41 1.65 -12.49
C GLY A 366 10.75 0.21 -12.10
N ARG A 367 11.84 -0.36 -12.63
CA ARG A 367 12.29 -1.74 -12.37
C ARG A 367 12.48 -2.09 -10.90
N GLU A 368 12.78 -1.09 -10.06
CA GLU A 368 12.94 -1.28 -8.62
C GLU A 368 11.67 -1.83 -7.94
N ALA A 369 10.50 -1.69 -8.56
CA ALA A 369 9.25 -2.32 -8.12
C ALA A 369 9.33 -3.85 -8.09
N LEU A 370 10.13 -4.47 -8.97
CA LEU A 370 10.30 -5.93 -9.06
C LEU A 370 11.07 -6.53 -7.88
N LYS A 371 11.70 -5.70 -7.03
CA LYS A 371 12.31 -6.16 -5.77
C LYS A 371 11.28 -6.55 -4.71
N CYS A 372 9.98 -6.30 -4.95
CA CYS A 372 8.95 -6.47 -3.94
C CYS A 372 8.76 -7.93 -3.50
N ILE A 373 8.91 -8.18 -2.20
CA ILE A 373 8.64 -9.48 -1.56
C ILE A 373 7.20 -9.64 -1.06
N ARG A 374 6.29 -8.76 -1.50
CA ARG A 374 4.83 -8.79 -1.18
C ARG A 374 4.48 -8.77 0.31
N CYS A 375 5.31 -8.15 1.16
CA CYS A 375 5.07 -8.08 2.60
C CYS A 375 3.92 -7.14 3.03
N GLY A 376 3.40 -6.26 2.17
CA GLY A 376 2.31 -5.34 2.55
C GLY A 376 2.69 -4.20 3.52
N ALA A 377 3.93 -4.10 4.01
CA ALA A 377 4.35 -3.04 4.94
C ALA A 377 4.06 -1.62 4.42
N CYS A 378 4.24 -1.38 3.12
CA CYS A 378 3.93 -0.11 2.48
C CYS A 378 2.43 0.23 2.54
N MET A 379 1.55 -0.76 2.54
CA MET A 379 0.10 -0.58 2.63
C MET A 379 -0.29 -0.20 4.06
N ASN A 380 0.24 -0.94 5.04
CA ASN A 380 -0.04 -0.74 6.46
C ASN A 380 0.43 0.64 6.99
N ILE A 381 1.44 1.25 6.38
CA ILE A 381 1.91 2.60 6.75
C ILE A 381 1.20 3.72 5.95
N CYS A 382 0.58 3.41 4.80
CA CYS A 382 0.07 4.42 3.89
C CYS A 382 -1.24 5.04 4.38
N PRO A 383 -1.31 6.36 4.61
CA PRO A 383 -2.54 7.02 5.04
C PRO A 383 -3.65 6.97 3.98
N VAL A 384 -3.29 6.96 2.68
CA VAL A 384 -4.28 6.86 1.60
C VAL A 384 -4.95 5.49 1.62
N TYR A 385 -4.16 4.41 1.72
CA TYR A 385 -4.68 3.04 1.78
C TYR A 385 -5.55 2.80 3.02
N GLN A 386 -5.11 3.26 4.20
CA GLN A 386 -5.86 3.11 5.46
C GLN A 386 -7.26 3.73 5.43
N HIS A 387 -7.50 4.71 4.54
CA HIS A 387 -8.78 5.37 4.40
C HIS A 387 -9.57 4.92 3.18
N ALA A 388 -8.91 4.72 2.03
CA ALA A 388 -9.58 4.37 0.79
C ALA A 388 -9.74 2.85 0.58
N SER A 389 -9.10 2.00 1.40
CA SER A 389 -9.01 0.55 1.21
C SER A 389 -8.30 0.13 -0.09
N GLY A 390 -8.00 -1.16 -0.20
CA GLY A 390 -7.42 -1.73 -1.42
C GLY A 390 -8.38 -1.72 -2.60
N HIS A 391 -9.69 -1.80 -2.33
CA HIS A 391 -10.69 -1.83 -3.39
C HIS A 391 -10.74 -0.53 -4.21
N ALA A 392 -10.34 0.62 -3.65
CA ALA A 392 -10.29 1.88 -4.43
C ALA A 392 -9.21 1.88 -5.52
N TYR A 393 -8.24 0.96 -5.45
CA TYR A 393 -7.15 0.85 -6.43
C TYR A 393 -7.56 0.08 -7.68
N ASN A 394 -8.71 -0.61 -7.65
CA ASN A 394 -9.22 -1.43 -8.74
C ASN A 394 -8.15 -2.28 -9.45
N SER A 395 -7.28 -2.90 -8.65
CA SER A 395 -6.24 -3.82 -9.07
C SER A 395 -5.97 -4.82 -7.94
N VAL A 396 -5.66 -6.08 -8.27
CA VAL A 396 -5.31 -7.09 -7.23
C VAL A 396 -4.02 -6.74 -6.50
N TYR A 397 -3.22 -5.82 -7.06
CA TYR A 397 -2.16 -5.14 -6.35
C TYR A 397 -2.67 -3.78 -5.85
N PRO A 398 -3.18 -3.69 -4.61
CA PRO A 398 -3.56 -2.41 -4.01
C PRO A 398 -2.39 -1.69 -3.31
N GLY A 399 -2.66 -0.46 -2.86
CA GLY A 399 -1.75 0.31 -2.02
C GLY A 399 -0.54 0.86 -2.77
N PRO A 400 0.49 1.36 -2.06
CA PRO A 400 1.62 2.03 -2.70
C PRO A 400 2.41 1.17 -3.68
N ILE A 401 2.56 -0.14 -3.41
CA ILE A 401 3.22 -1.04 -4.35
C ILE A 401 2.38 -1.24 -5.62
N GLY A 402 1.06 -1.40 -5.46
CA GLY A 402 0.12 -1.47 -6.58
C GLY A 402 0.14 -0.24 -7.46
N ALA A 403 0.18 0.93 -6.83
CA ALA A 403 0.22 2.23 -7.49
C ALA A 403 1.44 2.44 -8.40
N ILE A 404 2.52 1.68 -8.19
CA ILE A 404 3.69 1.70 -9.06
C ILE A 404 3.78 0.46 -9.96
N LEU A 405 3.31 -0.71 -9.53
CA LEU A 405 3.51 -1.94 -10.27
C LEU A 405 2.46 -2.15 -11.36
N THR A 406 1.17 -2.03 -11.02
CA THR A 406 0.05 -2.28 -11.95
C THR A 406 0.15 -1.49 -13.26
N PRO A 407 0.34 -0.15 -13.24
CA PRO A 407 0.45 0.60 -14.50
C PRO A 407 1.67 0.17 -15.33
N GLN A 408 2.75 -0.30 -14.70
CA GLN A 408 3.93 -0.77 -15.43
C GLN A 408 3.71 -2.15 -16.07
N LEU A 409 3.07 -3.09 -15.36
CA LEU A 409 2.71 -4.40 -15.94
C LEU A 409 1.84 -4.24 -17.18
N LEU A 410 0.85 -3.35 -17.10
CA LEU A 410 -0.11 -3.08 -18.17
C LEU A 410 0.42 -2.15 -19.27
N GLY A 411 1.52 -1.43 -19.02
CA GLY A 411 1.94 -0.31 -19.88
C GLY A 411 0.92 0.83 -19.91
N ALA A 412 0.13 0.98 -18.85
CA ALA A 412 -0.98 1.94 -18.78
C ALA A 412 -0.47 3.36 -18.51
N THR A 413 -0.48 4.19 -19.55
CA THR A 413 -0.18 5.63 -19.46
C THR A 413 -1.31 6.53 -19.92
N ASP A 414 -2.36 6.00 -20.57
CA ASP A 414 -3.51 6.77 -21.07
C ASP A 414 -4.44 7.21 -19.92
N HIS A 415 -4.90 8.45 -19.93
CA HIS A 415 -5.79 8.98 -18.88
C HIS A 415 -7.16 8.31 -18.78
N ASN A 416 -7.60 7.61 -19.83
CA ASN A 416 -8.83 6.82 -19.85
C ASN A 416 -8.64 5.43 -19.24
N ASP A 417 -7.39 4.97 -19.05
CA ASP A 417 -7.10 3.73 -18.35
C ASP A 417 -7.11 4.00 -16.83
N PRO A 418 -8.01 3.34 -16.06
CA PRO A 418 -8.04 3.48 -14.59
C PRO A 418 -6.69 3.21 -13.93
N ALA A 419 -5.91 2.25 -14.45
CA ALA A 419 -4.60 1.89 -13.89
C ALA A 419 -3.58 3.03 -14.03
N ALA A 420 -3.69 3.85 -15.07
CA ALA A 420 -2.82 5.00 -15.30
C ALA A 420 -3.03 6.11 -14.25
N THR A 421 -4.15 6.10 -13.53
CA THR A 421 -4.45 7.05 -12.44
C THR A 421 -3.86 6.64 -11.09
N LEU A 422 -3.42 5.38 -10.95
CA LEU A 422 -2.92 4.85 -9.67
C LEU A 422 -1.68 5.56 -9.12
N PRO A 423 -0.72 6.06 -9.94
CA PRO A 423 0.39 6.85 -9.42
C PRO A 423 -0.06 8.10 -8.64
N PHE A 424 -1.28 8.59 -8.86
CA PHE A 424 -1.86 9.73 -8.14
C PHE A 424 -2.50 9.35 -6.79
N ALA A 425 -2.62 8.06 -6.47
CA ALA A 425 -3.12 7.53 -5.20
C ALA A 425 -2.11 7.67 -4.03
N SER A 426 -1.42 8.81 -3.95
CA SER A 426 -0.36 9.05 -2.96
C SER A 426 -0.17 10.53 -2.65
N SER A 427 0.03 10.83 -1.37
CA SER A 427 0.43 12.14 -0.87
C SER A 427 1.94 12.42 -1.00
N LEU A 428 2.73 11.44 -1.49
CA LEU A 428 4.20 11.49 -1.57
C LEU A 428 4.89 11.74 -0.22
N CYS A 429 4.33 11.23 0.88
CA CYS A 429 4.86 11.47 2.23
C CYS A 429 6.14 10.70 2.60
N GLY A 430 6.63 9.78 1.75
CA GLY A 430 7.86 9.02 2.01
C GLY A 430 7.73 7.79 2.92
N ALA A 431 6.67 7.69 3.73
CA ALA A 431 6.56 6.64 4.75
C ALA A 431 6.60 5.20 4.20
N CYS A 432 6.17 4.99 2.96
CA CYS A 432 6.24 3.69 2.29
C CYS A 432 7.67 3.26 1.95
N PHE A 433 8.58 4.21 1.69
CA PHE A 433 10.02 3.95 1.53
C PHE A 433 10.64 3.54 2.86
N ASP A 434 10.39 4.31 3.92
CA ASP A 434 10.90 4.03 5.28
C ASP A 434 10.48 2.64 5.78
N ALA A 435 9.25 2.23 5.46
CA ALA A 435 8.73 0.93 5.86
C ALA A 435 9.22 -0.24 5.01
N CYS A 436 9.70 -0.01 3.79
CA CYS A 436 9.98 -1.07 2.82
C CYS A 436 11.21 -1.92 3.20
N PRO A 437 11.06 -3.24 3.39
CA PRO A 437 12.19 -4.11 3.71
C PRO A 437 13.15 -4.32 2.53
N ALA A 438 12.73 -4.04 1.30
CA ALA A 438 13.55 -4.18 0.09
C ALA A 438 14.07 -2.83 -0.43
N ALA A 439 14.00 -1.77 0.38
CA ALA A 439 14.43 -0.41 0.04
C ALA A 439 13.95 0.05 -1.35
N ILE A 440 12.65 -0.11 -1.63
CA ILE A 440 12.02 0.37 -2.86
C ILE A 440 11.62 1.84 -2.63
N ASP A 441 12.20 2.76 -3.40
CA ASP A 441 11.84 4.17 -3.40
C ASP A 441 10.53 4.40 -4.18
N ILE A 442 9.43 3.97 -3.57
CA ILE A 442 8.08 4.12 -4.12
C ILE A 442 7.76 5.60 -4.44
N PRO A 443 8.06 6.59 -3.58
CA PRO A 443 7.82 8.00 -3.90
C PRO A 443 8.46 8.46 -5.22
N SER A 444 9.73 8.13 -5.46
CA SER A 444 10.42 8.51 -6.70
C SER A 444 9.81 7.82 -7.92
N ILE A 445 9.46 6.53 -7.81
CA ILE A 445 8.79 5.80 -8.89
C ILE A 445 7.40 6.40 -9.18
N LEU A 446 6.64 6.79 -8.16
CA LEU A 446 5.34 7.47 -8.36
C LEU A 446 5.50 8.77 -9.15
N VAL A 447 6.51 9.60 -8.82
CA VAL A 447 6.79 10.85 -9.55
C VAL A 447 7.19 10.56 -11.00
N HIS A 448 8.04 9.55 -11.22
CA HIS A 448 8.43 9.10 -12.56
C HIS A 448 7.23 8.64 -13.40
N LEU A 449 6.34 7.81 -12.83
CA LEU A 449 5.15 7.35 -13.54
C LEU A 449 4.14 8.47 -13.79
N ARG A 450 4.01 9.44 -12.88
CA ARG A 450 3.21 10.66 -13.12
C ARG A 450 3.77 11.49 -14.27
N HIS A 451 5.10 11.55 -14.40
CA HIS A 451 5.73 12.22 -15.53
C HIS A 451 5.43 11.49 -16.85
N LYS A 452 5.60 10.15 -16.90
CA LYS A 452 5.24 9.35 -18.08
C LYS A 452 3.77 9.49 -18.47
N TYR A 453 2.87 9.44 -17.48
CA TYR A 453 1.45 9.72 -17.67
C TYR A 453 1.24 11.11 -18.29
N TYR A 454 1.89 12.14 -17.75
CA TYR A 454 1.73 13.50 -18.26
C TYR A 454 2.20 13.61 -19.70
N GLU A 455 3.39 13.11 -20.01
CA GLU A 455 3.96 13.16 -21.37
C GLU A 455 3.11 12.38 -22.38
N ALA A 456 2.56 11.22 -22.00
CA ALA A 456 1.70 10.42 -22.88
C ALA A 456 0.34 11.08 -23.17
N ASN A 457 -0.15 11.94 -22.27
CA ASN A 457 -1.44 12.63 -22.41
C ASN A 457 -1.31 14.11 -22.73
N ARG A 458 -0.08 14.59 -22.96
CA ARG A 458 0.19 15.99 -23.25
C ARG A 458 -0.35 16.32 -24.63
N GLY A 459 -1.16 17.38 -24.72
CA GLY A 459 -1.56 17.95 -26.01
C GLY A 459 -0.40 18.70 -26.67
N GLY A 460 -0.53 19.03 -27.96
CA GLY A 460 0.48 19.82 -28.68
C GLY A 460 0.57 21.29 -28.25
N ILE A 461 -0.42 21.80 -27.50
CA ILE A 461 -0.47 23.20 -27.03
C ILE A 461 -0.15 23.23 -25.52
N PRO A 462 0.87 24.01 -25.07
CA PRO A 462 1.20 24.14 -23.66
C PRO A 462 0.02 24.62 -22.83
N ASP A 463 -0.28 23.90 -21.74
CA ASP A 463 -1.30 24.34 -20.80
C ASP A 463 -0.82 25.54 -19.94
N VAL A 464 -1.76 26.18 -19.23
CA VAL A 464 -1.46 27.35 -18.39
C VAL A 464 -0.47 27.01 -17.26
N TRP A 465 -0.49 25.78 -16.76
CA TRP A 465 0.45 25.31 -15.74
C TRP A 465 1.85 25.12 -16.31
N GLU A 466 2.00 24.61 -17.53
CA GLU A 466 3.31 24.50 -18.18
C GLU A 466 3.97 25.87 -18.36
N VAL A 467 3.20 26.83 -18.88
CA VAL A 467 3.68 28.20 -19.08
C VAL A 467 4.03 28.83 -17.73
N GLY A 468 3.14 28.67 -16.75
CA GLY A 468 3.35 29.15 -15.38
C GLY A 468 4.58 28.55 -14.72
N MET A 469 4.79 27.23 -14.84
CA MET A 469 5.92 26.52 -14.26
C MET A 469 7.23 26.84 -14.99
N LYS A 470 7.22 27.02 -16.32
CA LYS A 470 8.40 27.52 -17.07
C LYS A 470 8.78 28.94 -16.63
N ALA A 471 7.79 29.83 -16.47
CA ALA A 471 8.03 31.18 -15.96
C ALA A 471 8.55 31.16 -14.51
N ALA A 472 7.96 30.33 -13.66
CA ALA A 472 8.39 30.15 -12.27
C ALA A 472 9.81 29.57 -12.21
N ASN A 473 10.16 28.60 -13.05
CA ASN A 473 11.51 28.04 -13.14
C ASN A 473 12.53 29.12 -13.53
N LYS A 474 12.24 29.93 -14.55
CA LYS A 474 13.10 31.06 -14.95
C LYS A 474 13.28 32.09 -13.82
N LEU A 475 12.21 32.36 -13.06
CA LEU A 475 12.23 33.29 -11.94
C LEU A 475 13.03 32.74 -10.75
N MET A 476 12.78 31.49 -10.35
CA MET A 476 13.39 30.82 -9.20
C MET A 476 14.85 30.41 -9.47
N GLY A 477 15.19 30.07 -10.71
CA GLY A 477 16.57 29.80 -11.14
C GLY A 477 17.46 31.05 -11.20
N SER A 478 16.89 32.26 -11.05
CA SER A 478 17.63 33.52 -11.04
C SER A 478 17.70 34.10 -9.64
N GLY A 479 18.91 34.33 -9.13
CA GLY A 479 19.10 35.03 -7.86
C GLY A 479 18.46 36.42 -7.84
N LYS A 480 18.55 37.19 -8.94
CA LYS A 480 17.91 38.51 -9.05
C LYS A 480 16.38 38.38 -9.14
N GLY A 481 15.89 37.40 -9.89
CA GLY A 481 14.47 37.09 -10.02
C GLY A 481 13.83 36.75 -8.68
N MET A 482 14.44 35.85 -7.91
CA MET A 482 13.94 35.46 -6.59
C MET A 482 13.98 36.62 -5.57
N ALA A 483 14.96 37.52 -5.67
CA ALA A 483 15.00 38.73 -4.83
C ALA A 483 13.85 39.69 -5.17
N LEU A 484 13.56 39.89 -6.46
CA LEU A 484 12.43 40.70 -6.90
C LEU A 484 11.10 40.07 -6.48
N ALA A 485 10.95 38.76 -6.66
CA ALA A 485 9.76 38.01 -6.25
C ALA A 485 9.49 38.19 -4.75
N GLY A 486 10.52 38.05 -3.91
CA GLY A 486 10.43 38.25 -2.46
C GLY A 486 9.95 39.63 -2.04
N LYS A 487 10.32 40.69 -2.78
CA LYS A 487 9.80 42.05 -2.57
C LYS A 487 8.35 42.19 -3.06
N ALA A 488 8.04 41.60 -4.22
CA ALA A 488 6.74 41.70 -4.87
C ALA A 488 5.61 40.95 -4.12
N VAL A 489 5.91 39.93 -3.31
CA VAL A 489 4.89 39.23 -2.50
C VAL A 489 4.52 39.98 -1.21
N LYS A 490 5.33 40.92 -0.71
CA LYS A 490 5.05 41.62 0.56
C LYS A 490 3.70 42.35 0.60
N PRO A 491 3.25 43.06 -0.46
CA PRO A 491 1.93 43.70 -0.47
C PRO A 491 0.77 42.71 -0.32
N LEU A 492 0.96 41.42 -0.66
CA LEU A 492 -0.07 40.39 -0.45
C LEU A 492 -0.38 40.17 1.03
N ARG A 493 0.48 40.62 1.96
CA ARG A 493 0.21 40.63 3.41
C ARG A 493 -1.08 41.39 3.74
N PHE A 494 -1.37 42.47 3.03
CA PHE A 494 -2.56 43.29 3.28
C PHE A 494 -3.86 42.58 2.85
N LEU A 495 -3.77 41.58 1.97
CA LEU A 495 -4.91 40.77 1.54
C LEU A 495 -5.31 39.67 2.55
N ALA A 496 -4.43 39.35 3.51
CA ALA A 496 -4.65 38.27 4.48
C ALA A 496 -5.50 38.68 5.70
N GLY A 497 -5.90 39.95 5.79
CA GLY A 497 -6.74 40.49 6.85
C GLY A 497 -6.22 40.23 8.28
N PRO A 498 -7.07 40.41 9.31
CA PRO A 498 -6.66 40.21 10.70
C PRO A 498 -6.33 38.76 11.05
N LYS A 499 -6.85 37.79 10.29
CA LYS A 499 -6.61 36.36 10.51
C LYS A 499 -5.24 35.88 10.00
N ARG A 500 -4.48 36.73 9.32
CA ARG A 500 -3.15 36.45 8.76
C ARG A 500 -3.10 35.23 7.82
N TYR A 501 -4.22 34.92 7.17
CA TYR A 501 -4.25 33.99 6.05
C TYR A 501 -5.33 34.41 5.05
N ILE A 502 -5.08 34.07 3.78
CA ILE A 502 -6.06 34.19 2.71
C ILE A 502 -6.75 32.84 2.59
N GLY A 503 -8.07 32.82 2.78
CA GLY A 503 -8.90 31.63 2.65
C GLY A 503 -9.17 31.28 1.18
N HIS A 504 -10.31 30.64 0.93
CA HIS A 504 -10.70 30.25 -0.42
C HIS A 504 -10.75 31.44 -1.38
N ILE A 505 -9.95 31.40 -2.45
CA ILE A 505 -9.91 32.40 -3.52
C ILE A 505 -10.67 31.83 -4.71
N PRO A 506 -11.86 32.34 -5.06
CA PRO A 506 -12.69 31.80 -6.15
C PRO A 506 -12.19 32.23 -7.54
N ALA A 507 -10.88 32.30 -7.76
CA ALA A 507 -10.26 32.65 -9.04
C ALA A 507 -9.84 31.38 -9.81
N PRO A 508 -9.92 31.38 -11.15
CA PRO A 508 -9.37 30.30 -11.98
C PRO A 508 -7.94 29.97 -11.57
N ILE A 509 -7.53 28.70 -11.71
CA ILE A 509 -6.19 28.18 -11.36
C ILE A 509 -5.97 28.00 -9.84
N VAL A 510 -6.30 28.99 -9.00
CA VAL A 510 -6.03 28.94 -7.54
C VAL A 510 -7.22 28.44 -6.70
N LYS A 511 -8.43 28.40 -7.27
CA LYS A 511 -9.65 27.95 -6.59
C LYS A 511 -9.51 26.59 -5.94
N ASN A 512 -9.01 25.60 -6.67
CA ASN A 512 -8.92 24.22 -6.17
C ASN A 512 -7.88 24.09 -5.05
N TRP A 513 -6.76 24.81 -5.16
CA TRP A 513 -5.70 24.81 -4.15
C TRP A 513 -6.16 25.51 -2.86
N THR A 514 -6.78 26.68 -2.98
CA THR A 514 -7.27 27.48 -1.84
C THR A 514 -8.58 26.94 -1.23
N PHE A 515 -9.26 25.99 -1.89
CA PHE A 515 -10.41 25.29 -1.33
C PHE A 515 -10.02 24.40 -0.14
N VAL A 516 -8.82 23.81 -0.18
CA VAL A 516 -8.32 22.89 0.85
C VAL A 516 -7.14 23.43 1.65
N ARG A 517 -6.54 24.56 1.25
CA ARG A 517 -5.39 25.17 1.92
C ARG A 517 -5.60 26.66 2.14
N ASN A 518 -5.22 27.12 3.32
CA ASN A 518 -5.07 28.55 3.59
C ASN A 518 -3.72 29.02 3.08
N VAL A 519 -3.70 30.18 2.42
CA VAL A 519 -2.45 30.84 2.03
C VAL A 519 -2.00 31.69 3.21
N PRO A 520 -0.83 31.43 3.82
CA PRO A 520 -0.35 32.27 4.91
C PRO A 520 -0.13 33.71 4.41
N ALA A 521 -0.32 34.70 5.29
CA ALA A 521 0.05 36.07 4.98
C ALA A 521 1.53 36.15 4.57
N ALA A 522 1.82 36.95 3.54
CA ALA A 522 3.20 37.20 3.16
C ALA A 522 3.97 37.79 4.36
N PRO A 523 5.22 37.34 4.60
CA PRO A 523 6.02 37.86 5.70
C PRO A 523 6.39 39.33 5.47
N ALA A 524 6.58 40.09 6.55
CA ALA A 524 6.98 41.51 6.46
C ALA A 524 8.35 41.69 5.80
N GLN A 525 9.20 40.66 5.93
CA GLN A 525 10.57 40.62 5.48
C GLN A 525 10.81 39.30 4.74
N SER A 526 11.58 39.37 3.65
CA SER A 526 12.02 38.18 2.95
C SER A 526 13.22 37.54 3.67
N PHE A 527 13.43 36.23 3.51
CA PHE A 527 14.60 35.54 4.06
C PHE A 527 15.93 36.21 3.68
N ARG A 528 16.03 36.78 2.47
CA ARG A 528 17.25 37.46 2.01
C ARG A 528 17.52 38.80 2.68
N GLU A 529 16.47 39.55 3.00
CA GLU A 529 16.62 40.79 3.79
C GLU A 529 16.98 40.44 5.23
N TRP A 530 16.29 39.45 5.80
CA TRP A 530 16.60 38.91 7.12
C TRP A 530 18.07 38.45 7.18
N TRP A 531 18.50 37.67 6.20
CA TRP A 531 19.88 37.19 6.09
C TRP A 531 20.88 38.34 6.03
N LYS A 532 20.68 39.32 5.14
CA LYS A 532 21.58 40.48 5.02
C LYS A 532 21.68 41.29 6.31
N GLU A 533 20.56 41.53 6.98
CA GLU A 533 20.56 42.23 8.26
C GLU A 533 21.34 41.44 9.32
N HIS A 534 21.23 40.11 9.36
CA HIS A 534 21.89 39.28 10.38
C HIS A 534 23.33 38.88 10.04
N GLU A 535 23.71 38.87 8.75
CA GLU A 535 25.08 38.72 8.28
C GLU A 535 25.87 40.01 8.61
N SER A 536 25.28 41.18 8.36
CA SER A 536 25.87 42.46 8.76
C SER A 536 26.03 42.63 10.28
N LEU A 537 25.18 41.97 11.08
CA LEU A 537 25.30 41.95 12.53
C LEU A 537 26.45 41.05 13.00
N HIS A 538 26.66 39.90 12.34
CA HIS A 538 27.81 39.04 12.63
C HIS A 538 29.15 39.67 12.21
N ASP A 539 29.17 40.37 11.08
CA ASP A 539 30.36 41.11 10.63
C ASP A 539 30.63 42.32 11.55
N ALA A 540 29.59 43.05 11.99
CA ALA A 540 29.72 44.17 12.92
C ALA A 540 30.11 43.71 14.35
N GLU A 541 29.63 42.57 14.83
CA GLU A 541 30.08 41.97 16.10
C GLU A 541 31.52 41.44 15.99
N GLY A 542 31.91 40.90 14.84
CA GLY A 542 33.29 40.50 14.53
C GLY A 542 34.25 41.69 14.46
N GLU A 543 33.85 42.79 13.82
CA GLU A 543 34.61 44.05 13.77
C GLU A 543 34.64 44.76 15.13
N ALA A 544 33.57 44.74 15.93
CA ALA A 544 33.57 45.26 17.28
C ALA A 544 34.48 44.43 18.21
N ALA A 545 34.49 43.10 18.09
CA ALA A 545 35.43 42.24 18.81
C ALA A 545 36.89 42.45 18.36
N ALA A 546 37.12 42.74 17.07
CA ALA A 546 38.43 43.11 16.53
C ALA A 546 38.88 44.52 16.98
N GLN A 547 37.97 45.48 17.12
CA GLN A 547 38.28 46.82 17.64
C GLN A 547 38.54 46.82 19.16
N VAL A 548 37.82 46.02 19.94
CA VAL A 548 38.07 45.85 21.39
C VAL A 548 39.42 45.17 21.64
N THR A 549 39.82 44.22 20.79
CA THR A 549 41.16 43.60 20.87
C THR A 549 42.29 44.54 20.42
N HIS A 550 42.04 45.43 19.44
CA HIS A 550 43.04 46.42 19.01
C HIS A 550 43.26 47.58 20.00
N GLN A 551 42.28 47.88 20.87
CA GLN A 551 42.44 48.88 21.94
C GLN A 551 43.24 48.38 23.16
N CYS A 552 43.49 47.06 23.26
CA CYS A 552 44.21 46.47 24.40
C CYS A 552 45.67 46.08 24.12
N HIS A 553 46.26 46.53 23.00
CA HIS A 553 47.68 46.28 22.69
C HIS A 553 48.42 47.53 22.22
N CYS A 554 48.61 48.46 23.16
CA CYS A 554 49.68 49.45 23.15
C CYS A 554 50.43 49.27 24.47
N GLY A 555 51.53 48.52 24.44
CA GLY A 555 52.37 48.30 25.61
C GLY A 555 53.14 49.55 26.02
N LYS A 556 53.46 49.62 27.31
CA LYS A 556 54.82 49.99 27.77
C LYS A 556 55.23 49.05 28.90
N ARG A 557 56.24 48.22 28.60
CA ARG A 557 57.44 47.86 29.39
C ARG A 557 57.22 47.32 30.83
N ALA A 558 57.94 46.35 31.35
CA ALA A 558 59.12 45.57 30.95
C ALA A 558 59.34 44.48 32.05
N GLY A 559 60.16 43.46 31.76
CA GLY A 559 60.98 42.83 32.80
C GLY A 559 60.82 41.32 33.02
N ALA A 560 61.72 40.58 32.36
CA ALA A 560 62.54 39.47 32.89
C ALA A 560 61.91 38.17 33.47
N ALA A 561 62.26 37.08 32.76
CA ALA A 561 62.91 35.84 33.23
C ALA A 561 62.14 34.81 34.07
N GLY A 562 62.20 33.55 33.61
CA GLY A 562 62.36 32.39 34.51
C GLY A 562 61.54 31.13 34.21
N ALA A 563 62.23 30.13 33.63
CA ALA A 563 62.15 28.69 33.92
C ALA A 563 60.91 27.83 33.56
N GLN A 564 61.26 26.66 33.01
CA GLN A 564 60.47 25.45 32.77
C GLN A 564 59.90 24.85 34.07
N GLN A 565 58.72 24.22 34.00
CA GLN A 565 58.54 22.76 34.20
C GLN A 565 57.06 22.34 34.13
N ASP A 566 56.88 21.09 33.75
CA ASP A 566 55.62 20.35 33.59
C ASP A 566 54.68 20.41 34.79
N GLU A 567 53.36 20.50 34.55
CA GLU A 567 52.35 19.84 35.38
C GLU A 567 50.98 19.76 34.68
N ALA A 568 50.23 18.73 35.07
CA ALA A 568 49.05 18.17 34.42
C ALA A 568 47.82 19.10 34.36
N LEU A 569 47.03 18.98 33.29
CA LEU A 569 45.74 19.66 33.12
C LEU A 569 44.60 18.87 33.80
N PRO A 570 43.73 19.51 34.63
CA PRO A 570 42.55 18.88 35.19
C PRO A 570 41.36 18.79 34.22
N ASP A 571 40.48 17.86 34.55
CA ASP A 571 39.49 17.17 33.72
C ASP A 571 38.14 17.91 33.54
N GLU A 572 38.14 19.19 33.16
CA GLU A 572 36.89 19.97 32.95
C GLU A 572 36.67 20.53 31.54
N ALA A 573 37.56 20.27 30.58
CA ALA A 573 37.45 20.79 29.20
C ALA A 573 36.88 19.80 28.17
N ARG A 574 36.07 18.79 28.59
CA ARG A 574 35.47 17.79 27.67
C ARG A 574 33.94 17.72 27.68
N ARG A 575 33.23 18.62 28.37
CA ARG A 575 31.74 18.59 28.50
C ARG A 575 30.97 19.79 27.94
N ALA A 576 31.53 20.53 26.99
CA ALA A 576 30.81 21.61 26.31
C ALA A 576 30.93 21.54 24.78
N LYS A 577 30.54 20.42 24.16
CA LYS A 577 30.41 20.38 22.69
C LYS A 577 29.44 19.32 22.15
N VAL A 578 28.28 19.10 22.77
CA VAL A 578 27.13 18.44 22.12
C VAL A 578 25.82 18.98 22.70
N ARG A 579 25.41 20.17 22.28
CA ARG A 579 24.02 20.63 22.46
C ARG A 579 23.72 21.75 21.47
N ARG A 580 23.21 21.37 20.29
CA ARG A 580 22.26 22.14 19.49
C ARG A 580 21.79 21.28 18.31
N GLN A 581 20.47 21.30 18.11
CA GLN A 581 19.69 20.70 17.01
C GLN A 581 19.28 19.22 17.16
N ALA A 582 18.27 19.00 18.00
CA ALA A 582 17.21 18.03 17.70
C ALA A 582 15.87 18.69 18.05
N VAL A 583 15.09 19.02 17.02
CA VAL A 583 13.70 19.47 17.16
C VAL A 583 12.86 18.21 17.33
N ALA A 584 12.37 17.97 18.55
CA ALA A 584 11.40 16.92 18.84
C ALA A 584 9.97 17.42 18.54
N PRO A 585 9.08 16.59 17.96
CA PRO A 585 7.67 16.92 17.84
C PRO A 585 6.94 16.68 19.17
N ALA A 586 6.14 17.65 19.58
CA ALA A 586 5.32 17.60 20.78
C ALA A 586 4.25 16.47 20.71
N ARG A 587 4.29 15.54 21.67
CA ARG A 587 3.16 14.65 22.01
C ARG A 587 2.45 15.21 23.24
N ALA A 588 1.16 15.52 23.08
CA ALA A 588 0.26 15.76 24.19
C ALA A 588 -0.14 14.41 24.81
N ALA A 589 0.18 14.22 26.08
CA ALA A 589 -0.36 13.16 26.92
C ALA A 589 -1.64 13.68 27.59
N ALA A 590 -2.74 12.93 27.43
CA ALA A 590 -3.89 13.01 28.31
C ALA A 590 -4.08 11.63 28.93
N ALA A 591 -4.07 11.60 30.25
CA ALA A 591 -4.18 10.43 31.09
C ALA A 591 -5.61 9.89 31.12
N SER A 592 -5.74 8.57 31.11
CA SER A 592 -6.73 7.85 31.91
C SER A 592 -6.30 6.39 32.02
N GLY A 593 -5.91 5.99 33.23
CA GLY A 593 -5.55 4.61 33.54
C GLY A 593 -6.76 3.69 33.50
N ARG A 594 -6.55 2.49 32.97
CA ARG A 594 -7.21 1.26 33.40
C ARG A 594 -6.27 0.11 33.13
N GLU A 595 -5.98 -0.64 34.19
CA GLU A 595 -5.28 -1.92 34.16
C GLU A 595 -6.00 -2.86 33.21
N GLU A 596 -5.28 -3.47 32.27
CA GLU A 596 -5.79 -4.60 31.50
C GLU A 596 -4.77 -5.72 31.49
N LYS A 597 -5.24 -6.86 32.01
CA LYS A 597 -4.53 -8.13 32.15
C LYS A 597 -4.08 -8.62 30.78
N THR A 598 -2.84 -9.09 30.74
CA THR A 598 -2.26 -9.88 29.67
C THR A 598 -3.10 -11.13 29.40
N ALA A 599 -3.64 -11.23 28.18
CA ALA A 599 -4.10 -12.48 27.60
C ALA A 599 -3.48 -12.61 26.20
N GLU A 600 -2.85 -13.76 26.01
CA GLU A 600 -2.21 -14.23 24.78
C GLU A 600 -3.18 -14.13 23.58
N ALA A 601 -2.65 -13.79 22.41
CA ALA A 601 -3.40 -13.86 21.16
C ALA A 601 -2.47 -14.28 20.02
N GLU A 602 -2.74 -15.50 19.56
CA GLU A 602 -2.55 -16.03 18.20
C GLU A 602 -2.82 -14.96 17.13
#